data_AF-A0A2T6EAB0-F1
#
_entry.id   AF-A0A2T6EAB0-F1
#
_cell.length_a   1.000
_cell.length_b   1.000
_cell.length_c   1.000
_cell.angle_alpha   90.00
_cell.angle_beta   90.00
_cell.angle_gamma   90.00
#
_symmetry.space_group_name_H-M   'P 1'
#
loop_
_entity.id
_entity.type
_entity.pdbx_description
1 polymer ?
#
loop_
_entity_poly.entity_id
_entity_poly.type
_entity_poly.pdbx_seq_one_letter_code
_entity_poly.pdbx_strand_id
1 'polypeptide(L)'
;MFNSIIVILDATLRNATPLIFAALAGMFSERSGIVNIALEGKILISAFFGASAAYYFGSPWMGLLAGVLSSVVFAQLHAFATVTHNGDHVVSGLAINILAAGLTAAVGNYWFSQGGNTPNLAFGDTQARFTPITLPFADQLADVPIIGGIYSELISGHYLLVYLAFAAVPLCWYILFRTRFGLRVRAVGENPHAVDTAGISVAKTRYLALLMTGILVGFAGVYLSVAVTAQFSPNMSAGKGYMALAALIFGKWRPRTAMQACLLFGLLEAIAIRSQGAVFLGVEVPVQLVEATPYILTVVLLGGFIGRSVAPKVIGEPYVKERS
;
A
#
# COMPACT_ATOMS: atom_id res chain seq x y z
N MET A 1 26.50 15.53 -8.54
CA MET A 1 25.72 15.53 -7.27
C MET A 1 24.24 15.83 -7.50
N PHE A 2 23.87 16.90 -8.22
CA PHE A 2 22.46 17.27 -8.46
C PHE A 2 21.62 16.15 -9.11
N ASN A 3 22.08 15.55 -10.22
CA ASN A 3 21.38 14.43 -10.87
C ASN A 3 21.27 13.20 -9.96
N SER A 4 22.26 12.97 -9.08
CA SER A 4 22.20 11.87 -8.11
C SER A 4 21.06 12.07 -7.11
N ILE A 5 20.82 13.30 -6.66
CA ILE A 5 19.71 13.65 -5.76
C ILE A 5 18.37 13.47 -6.48
N ILE A 6 18.26 13.93 -7.73
CA ILE A 6 17.02 13.76 -8.52
C ILE A 6 16.65 12.29 -8.67
N VAL A 7 17.61 11.44 -9.02
CA VAL A 7 17.37 9.98 -9.14
C VAL A 7 16.93 9.36 -7.81
N ILE A 8 17.47 9.81 -6.67
CA ILE A 8 17.02 9.33 -5.35
C ILE A 8 15.60 9.79 -5.07
N LEU A 9 15.27 11.05 -5.40
CA LEU A 9 13.92 11.59 -5.21
C LEU A 9 12.90 10.91 -6.13
N ASP A 10 13.25 10.60 -7.37
CA ASP A 10 12.42 9.81 -8.29
C ASP A 10 12.13 8.41 -7.70
N ALA A 11 13.18 7.70 -7.29
CA ALA A 11 13.05 6.39 -6.64
C ALA A 11 12.21 6.48 -5.36
N THR A 12 12.33 7.58 -4.61
CA THR A 12 11.51 7.84 -3.41
C THR A 12 10.03 7.87 -3.73
N LEU A 13 9.61 8.57 -4.78
CA LEU A 13 8.20 8.64 -5.19
C LEU A 13 7.68 7.25 -5.59
N ARG A 14 8.49 6.50 -6.34
CA ARG A 14 8.14 5.14 -6.80
C ARG A 14 7.98 4.18 -5.61
N ASN A 15 8.94 4.16 -4.69
CA ASN A 15 8.93 3.30 -3.51
C ASN A 15 7.84 3.69 -2.51
N ALA A 16 7.55 4.99 -2.36
CA ALA A 16 6.51 5.48 -1.46
C ALA A 16 5.09 5.18 -1.96
N THR A 17 4.88 5.06 -3.27
CA THR A 17 3.56 4.85 -3.89
C THR A 17 2.74 3.69 -3.29
N PRO A 18 3.25 2.44 -3.20
CA PRO A 18 2.50 1.34 -2.60
C PRO A 18 2.27 1.55 -1.09
N LEU A 19 3.22 2.19 -0.40
CA LEU A 19 3.10 2.53 1.03
C LEU A 19 1.99 3.56 1.26
N ILE A 20 1.87 4.58 0.41
CA ILE A 20 0.81 5.61 0.50
C ILE A 20 -0.56 4.94 0.37
N PHE A 21 -0.76 4.14 -0.67
CA PHE A 21 -2.03 3.42 -0.88
C PHE A 21 -2.37 2.51 0.31
N ALA A 22 -1.42 1.71 0.78
CA ALA A 22 -1.63 0.80 1.91
C ALA A 22 -1.86 1.54 3.24
N ALA A 23 -1.17 2.66 3.50
CA ALA A 23 -1.36 3.45 4.71
C ALA A 23 -2.72 4.16 4.72
N LEU A 24 -3.15 4.71 3.58
CA LEU A 24 -4.49 5.27 3.44
C LEU A 24 -5.57 4.20 3.61
N ALA A 25 -5.33 2.99 3.09
CA ALA A 25 -6.22 1.85 3.29
C ALA A 25 -6.35 1.48 4.77
N GLY A 26 -5.21 1.31 5.45
CA GLY A 26 -5.16 1.04 6.90
C GLY A 26 -5.87 2.13 7.71
N MET A 27 -5.81 3.39 7.25
CA MET A 27 -6.51 4.48 7.90
C MET A 27 -8.04 4.29 7.91
N PHE A 28 -8.64 3.80 6.83
CA PHE A 28 -10.07 3.50 6.81
C PHE A 28 -10.42 2.36 7.76
N SER A 29 -9.69 1.24 7.71
CA SER A 29 -9.95 0.09 8.59
C SER A 29 -9.79 0.47 10.06
N GLU A 30 -8.67 1.09 10.43
CA GLU A 30 -8.36 1.38 11.82
C GLU A 30 -9.20 2.51 12.40
N ARG A 31 -9.54 3.54 11.61
CA ARG A 31 -10.51 4.56 12.03
C ARG A 31 -11.90 3.98 12.26
N SER A 32 -12.23 2.82 11.69
CA SER A 32 -13.48 2.09 11.98
C SER A 32 -13.38 1.14 13.17
N GLY A 33 -12.21 1.06 13.83
CA GLY A 33 -11.93 0.16 14.95
C GLY A 33 -11.37 -1.21 14.56
N ILE A 34 -11.13 -1.47 13.26
CA ILE A 34 -10.61 -2.76 12.78
C ILE A 34 -9.11 -2.66 12.51
N VAL A 35 -8.31 -3.36 13.32
CA VAL A 35 -6.87 -3.54 13.10
C VAL A 35 -6.69 -4.42 11.87
N ASN A 36 -5.76 -4.05 10.99
CA ASN A 36 -5.65 -4.72 9.69
C ASN A 36 -4.20 -5.02 9.34
N ILE A 37 -3.61 -5.98 10.04
CA ILE A 37 -2.29 -6.54 9.70
C ILE A 37 -2.34 -7.31 8.35
N ALA A 38 -3.55 -7.61 7.88
CA ALA A 38 -3.82 -8.27 6.60
C ALA A 38 -3.45 -7.43 5.35
N LEU A 39 -3.00 -6.17 5.51
CA LEU A 39 -2.58 -5.31 4.40
C LEU A 39 -1.49 -5.99 3.56
N GLU A 40 -0.54 -6.67 4.20
CA GLU A 40 0.56 -7.38 3.53
C GLU A 40 0.04 -8.44 2.54
N GLY A 41 -0.80 -9.35 3.01
CA GLY A 41 -1.37 -10.42 2.18
C GLY A 41 -2.28 -9.88 1.07
N LYS A 42 -3.04 -8.81 1.34
CA LYS A 42 -3.89 -8.17 0.34
C LYS A 42 -3.07 -7.52 -0.79
N ILE A 43 -1.93 -6.88 -0.47
CA ILE A 43 -0.99 -6.39 -1.49
C ILE A 43 -0.51 -7.56 -2.35
N LEU A 44 -0.09 -8.66 -1.72
CA LEU A 44 0.46 -9.82 -2.43
C LEU A 44 -0.56 -10.51 -3.34
N ILE A 45 -1.78 -10.76 -2.85
CA ILE A 45 -2.88 -11.32 -3.63
C ILE A 45 -3.24 -10.40 -4.80
N SER A 46 -3.35 -9.11 -4.55
CA SER A 46 -3.65 -8.12 -5.58
C SER A 46 -2.58 -8.09 -6.67
N ALA A 47 -1.31 -8.14 -6.28
CA ALA A 47 -0.18 -8.21 -7.19
C ALA A 47 -0.24 -9.46 -8.08
N PHE A 48 -0.54 -10.62 -7.49
CA PHE A 48 -0.64 -11.89 -8.20
C PHE A 48 -1.78 -11.91 -9.22
N PHE A 49 -3.01 -11.62 -8.80
CA PHE A 49 -4.17 -11.61 -9.69
C PHE A 49 -4.08 -10.47 -10.72
N GLY A 50 -3.46 -9.35 -10.35
CA GLY A 50 -3.22 -8.24 -11.28
C GLY A 50 -2.27 -8.62 -12.41
N ALA A 51 -1.11 -9.20 -12.09
CA ALA A 51 -0.18 -9.68 -13.13
C ALA A 51 -0.76 -10.83 -13.95
N SER A 52 -1.45 -11.77 -13.30
CA SER A 52 -2.07 -12.91 -13.99
C SER A 52 -3.12 -12.45 -15.01
N ALA A 53 -4.02 -11.55 -14.63
CA ALA A 53 -5.03 -11.01 -15.54
C ALA A 53 -4.41 -10.11 -16.61
N ALA A 54 -3.42 -9.28 -16.27
CA ALA A 54 -2.70 -8.49 -17.27
C ALA A 54 -2.07 -9.39 -18.34
N TYR A 55 -1.44 -10.49 -17.93
CA TYR A 55 -0.86 -11.48 -18.85
C TYR A 55 -1.92 -12.12 -19.75
N TYR A 56 -2.95 -12.74 -19.18
CA TYR A 56 -3.94 -13.48 -19.97
C TYR A 56 -4.78 -12.59 -20.90
N PHE A 57 -5.10 -11.37 -20.48
CA PHE A 57 -5.91 -10.43 -21.27
C PHE A 57 -5.09 -9.42 -22.06
N GLY A 58 -3.76 -9.44 -21.95
CA GLY A 58 -2.87 -8.50 -22.62
C GLY A 58 -3.10 -7.03 -22.25
N SER A 59 -3.69 -6.73 -21.09
CA SER A 59 -4.15 -5.39 -20.73
C SER A 59 -3.86 -5.00 -19.27
N PRO A 60 -3.16 -3.87 -19.02
CA PRO A 60 -2.87 -3.42 -17.66
C PRO A 60 -4.14 -3.02 -16.90
N TRP A 61 -5.21 -2.64 -17.60
CA TRP A 61 -6.50 -2.30 -17.00
C TRP A 61 -7.25 -3.53 -16.49
N MET A 62 -7.15 -4.65 -17.20
CA MET A 62 -7.68 -5.93 -16.71
C MET A 62 -6.89 -6.41 -15.50
N GLY A 63 -5.57 -6.20 -15.50
CA GLY A 63 -4.74 -6.39 -14.32
C GLY A 63 -5.20 -5.53 -13.13
N LEU A 64 -5.44 -4.24 -13.37
CA LEU A 64 -5.93 -3.34 -12.33
C LEU A 64 -7.28 -3.81 -11.75
N LEU A 65 -8.23 -4.16 -12.61
CA LEU A 65 -9.55 -4.63 -12.19
C LEU A 65 -9.44 -5.91 -11.35
N ALA A 66 -8.73 -6.93 -11.84
CA ALA A 66 -8.58 -8.19 -11.12
C ALA A 66 -7.81 -8.05 -9.80
N GLY A 67 -6.74 -7.23 -9.79
CA GLY A 67 -5.98 -6.93 -8.58
C GLY A 67 -6.80 -6.19 -7.53
N VAL A 68 -7.64 -5.24 -7.94
CA VAL A 68 -8.55 -4.53 -7.02
C VAL A 68 -9.64 -5.46 -6.49
N LEU A 69 -10.29 -6.23 -7.36
CA LEU A 69 -11.37 -7.14 -6.96
C LEU A 69 -10.87 -8.22 -5.99
N SER A 70 -9.71 -8.82 -6.25
CA SER A 70 -9.13 -9.83 -5.36
C SER A 70 -8.80 -9.24 -3.98
N SER A 71 -8.20 -8.04 -3.91
CA SER A 71 -7.97 -7.33 -2.65
C SER A 71 -9.27 -7.01 -1.90
N VAL A 72 -10.32 -6.58 -2.63
CA VAL A 72 -11.64 -6.33 -2.06
C VAL A 72 -12.23 -7.61 -1.45
N VAL A 73 -12.18 -8.74 -2.17
CA VAL A 73 -12.66 -10.03 -1.66
C VAL A 73 -11.98 -10.39 -0.33
N PHE A 74 -10.66 -10.28 -0.25
CA PHE A 74 -9.92 -10.58 0.97
C PHE A 74 -10.13 -9.53 2.08
N ALA A 75 -10.39 -8.27 1.73
CA ALA A 75 -10.80 -7.26 2.70
C ALA A 75 -12.19 -7.53 3.28
N GLN A 76 -13.12 -8.03 2.46
CA GLN A 76 -14.45 -8.44 2.91
C GLN A 76 -14.40 -9.73 3.72
N LEU A 77 -13.51 -10.67 3.40
CA LEU A 77 -13.25 -11.86 4.22
C LEU A 77 -12.76 -11.47 5.61
N HIS A 78 -11.83 -10.51 5.69
CA HIS A 78 -11.39 -9.96 6.96
C HIS A 78 -12.53 -9.29 7.73
N ALA A 79 -13.35 -8.48 7.05
CA ALA A 79 -14.53 -7.86 7.65
C ALA A 79 -15.52 -8.92 8.15
N PHE A 80 -15.73 -10.01 7.41
CA PHE A 80 -16.62 -11.09 7.81
C PHE A 80 -16.16 -11.81 9.08
N ALA A 81 -14.86 -12.09 9.20
CA ALA A 81 -14.30 -12.69 10.41
C ALA A 81 -14.38 -11.73 11.62
N THR A 82 -14.05 -10.45 11.42
CA THR A 82 -13.90 -9.49 12.52
C THR A 82 -15.20 -8.78 12.92
N VAL A 83 -16.04 -8.42 11.94
CA VAL A 83 -17.28 -7.66 12.16
C VAL A 83 -18.47 -8.57 12.42
N THR A 84 -18.61 -9.68 11.67
CA THR A 84 -19.77 -10.59 11.84
C THR A 84 -19.52 -11.62 12.92
N HIS A 85 -18.30 -12.18 12.99
CA HIS A 85 -17.97 -13.24 13.94
C HIS A 85 -17.25 -12.75 15.20
N ASN A 86 -16.98 -11.43 15.31
CA ASN A 86 -16.24 -10.87 16.44
C ASN A 86 -14.88 -11.54 16.67
N GLY A 87 -14.28 -12.07 15.59
CA GLY A 87 -13.00 -12.75 15.65
C GLY A 87 -11.86 -11.77 15.91
N ASP A 88 -10.78 -12.28 16.49
CA ASP A 88 -9.57 -11.50 16.73
C ASP A 88 -9.01 -10.94 15.41
N HIS A 89 -8.79 -9.63 15.38
CA HIS A 89 -8.36 -8.90 14.19
C HIS A 89 -6.93 -9.29 13.76
N VAL A 90 -6.04 -9.52 14.72
CA VAL A 90 -4.65 -9.90 14.47
C VAL A 90 -4.59 -11.32 13.92
N VAL A 91 -5.32 -12.27 14.53
CA VAL A 91 -5.38 -13.65 14.07
C VAL A 91 -5.98 -13.75 12.67
N SER A 92 -7.10 -13.06 12.42
CA SER A 92 -7.70 -13.03 11.07
C SER A 92 -6.74 -12.42 10.05
N GLY A 93 -6.03 -11.35 10.41
CA GLY A 93 -5.08 -10.70 9.52
C GLY A 93 -3.86 -11.58 9.20
N LEU A 94 -3.29 -12.25 10.20
CA LEU A 94 -2.19 -13.20 10.02
C LEU A 94 -2.62 -14.39 9.16
N ALA A 95 -3.82 -14.93 9.37
CA ALA A 95 -4.36 -16.01 8.54
C ALA A 95 -4.46 -15.60 7.07
N ILE A 96 -4.92 -14.37 6.78
CA ILE A 96 -4.96 -13.83 5.41
C ILE A 96 -3.55 -13.70 4.82
N ASN A 97 -2.56 -13.26 5.60
CA ASN A 97 -1.18 -13.12 5.11
C ASN A 97 -0.56 -14.48 4.76
N ILE A 98 -0.74 -15.49 5.62
CA ILE A 98 -0.28 -16.86 5.38
C ILE A 98 -0.98 -17.46 4.16
N LEU A 99 -2.31 -17.30 4.08
CA LEU A 99 -3.10 -17.77 2.95
C LEU A 99 -2.65 -17.11 1.65
N ALA A 100 -2.41 -15.78 1.65
CA ALA A 100 -1.90 -15.05 0.50
C ALA A 100 -0.56 -15.59 0.01
N ALA A 101 0.40 -15.77 0.91
CA ALA A 101 1.73 -16.27 0.59
C ALA A 101 1.68 -17.68 -0.03
N GLY A 102 0.93 -18.60 0.60
CA GLY A 102 0.77 -19.97 0.09
C GLY A 102 -0.02 -20.04 -1.21
N LEU A 103 -1.16 -19.35 -1.28
CA LEU A 103 -2.05 -19.37 -2.45
C LEU A 103 -1.36 -18.82 -3.69
N THR A 104 -0.73 -17.64 -3.59
CA THR A 104 -0.09 -16.99 -4.74
C THR A 104 1.10 -17.81 -5.27
N ALA A 105 1.89 -18.41 -4.38
CA ALA A 105 2.99 -19.29 -4.79
C ALA A 105 2.49 -20.60 -5.43
N ALA A 106 1.52 -21.29 -4.82
CA ALA A 106 1.00 -22.56 -5.30
C ALA A 106 0.23 -22.42 -6.62
N VAL A 107 -0.69 -21.46 -6.69
CA VAL A 107 -1.49 -21.21 -7.90
C VAL A 107 -0.61 -20.66 -9.01
N GLY A 108 0.33 -19.75 -8.71
CA GLY A 108 1.28 -19.24 -9.69
C GLY A 108 2.14 -20.34 -10.29
N ASN A 109 2.62 -21.29 -9.47
CA ASN A 109 3.39 -22.41 -9.98
C ASN A 109 2.54 -23.35 -10.84
N TYR A 110 1.29 -23.61 -10.44
CA TYR A 110 0.38 -24.45 -11.22
C TYR A 110 -0.03 -23.81 -12.56
N TRP A 111 -0.30 -22.50 -12.60
CA TRP A 111 -0.74 -21.80 -13.80
C TRP A 111 0.39 -21.52 -14.80
N PHE A 112 1.60 -21.23 -14.30
CA PHE A 112 2.67 -20.70 -15.14
C PHE A 112 3.92 -21.58 -15.18
N SER A 113 4.04 -22.57 -14.30
CA SER A 113 5.21 -23.47 -14.21
C SER A 113 6.55 -22.73 -14.10
N GLN A 114 6.55 -21.55 -13.47
CA GLN A 114 7.71 -20.67 -13.30
C GLN A 114 8.04 -20.42 -11.83
N GLY A 115 7.91 -21.45 -10.98
CA GLY A 115 8.29 -21.36 -9.57
C GLY A 115 7.45 -20.34 -8.77
N GLY A 116 6.18 -20.17 -9.13
CA GLY A 116 5.28 -19.19 -8.51
C GLY A 116 5.31 -17.81 -9.16
N ASN A 117 6.20 -17.54 -10.11
CA ASN A 117 6.21 -16.29 -10.87
C ASN A 117 5.15 -16.32 -11.99
N THR A 118 4.59 -15.16 -12.33
CA THR A 118 3.87 -15.00 -13.60
C THR A 118 4.87 -14.82 -14.74
N PRO A 119 4.48 -14.92 -16.02
CA PRO A 119 5.33 -14.50 -17.13
C PRO A 119 5.53 -12.97 -17.12
N ASN A 120 6.54 -12.51 -17.87
CA ASN A 120 6.74 -11.08 -18.12
C ASN A 120 5.53 -10.52 -18.90
N LEU A 121 5.10 -9.31 -18.53
CA LEU A 121 3.97 -8.60 -19.15
C LEU A 121 4.34 -7.91 -20.47
N ALA A 122 5.62 -7.91 -20.85
CA ALA A 122 6.08 -7.57 -22.18
C ALA A 122 6.36 -8.85 -22.97
N PHE A 123 5.47 -9.22 -23.89
CA PHE A 123 5.57 -10.44 -24.69
C PHE A 123 5.08 -10.21 -26.12
N GLY A 124 5.88 -10.63 -27.10
CA GLY A 124 5.66 -10.28 -28.51
C GLY A 124 5.56 -8.75 -28.68
N ASP A 125 4.53 -8.30 -29.39
CA ASP A 125 4.21 -6.87 -29.56
C ASP A 125 3.29 -6.30 -28.45
N THR A 126 2.89 -7.12 -27.47
CA THR A 126 1.97 -6.71 -26.41
C THR A 126 2.71 -6.16 -25.20
N GLN A 127 2.32 -4.96 -24.77
CA GLN A 127 2.79 -4.33 -23.52
C GLN A 127 1.64 -4.31 -22.51
N ALA A 128 1.48 -5.40 -21.76
CA ALA A 128 0.40 -5.56 -20.78
C ALA A 128 0.69 -4.87 -19.43
N ARG A 129 1.57 -3.86 -19.43
CA ARG A 129 1.99 -3.10 -18.25
C ARG A 129 1.62 -1.62 -18.38
N PHE A 130 1.52 -0.92 -17.25
CA PHE A 130 1.39 0.54 -17.31
C PHE A 130 2.68 1.16 -17.83
N THR A 131 2.55 2.07 -18.79
CA THR A 131 3.66 2.87 -19.31
C THR A 131 3.77 4.20 -18.54
N PRO A 132 4.99 4.76 -18.44
CA PRO A 132 5.20 6.11 -17.95
C PRO A 132 4.38 7.14 -18.73
N ILE A 133 3.79 8.10 -18.02
CA ILE A 133 3.12 9.25 -18.65
C ILE A 133 4.12 10.40 -18.70
N THR A 134 4.38 10.91 -19.91
CA THR A 134 5.11 12.16 -20.12
C THR A 134 4.15 13.35 -20.01
N LEU A 135 4.43 14.26 -19.08
CA LEU A 135 3.63 15.46 -18.90
C LEU A 135 3.90 16.47 -20.03
N PRO A 136 2.92 17.32 -20.38
CA PRO A 136 3.11 18.30 -21.43
C PRO A 136 4.29 19.23 -21.10
N PHE A 137 5.06 19.60 -22.13
CA PHE A 137 6.26 20.42 -22.05
C PHE A 137 7.47 19.77 -21.34
N ALA A 138 7.38 18.52 -20.87
CA ALA A 138 8.50 17.86 -20.19
C ALA A 138 9.75 17.74 -21.08
N ASP A 139 9.57 17.31 -22.34
CA ASP A 139 10.67 17.14 -23.28
C ASP A 139 11.29 18.47 -23.72
N GLN A 140 10.48 19.55 -23.72
CA GLN A 140 10.91 20.89 -24.14
C GLN A 140 11.65 21.65 -23.03
N LEU A 141 11.35 21.33 -21.76
CA LEU A 141 12.05 21.92 -20.61
C LEU A 141 13.26 21.10 -20.16
N ALA A 142 13.52 19.92 -20.74
CA ALA A 142 14.58 19.02 -20.31
C ALA A 142 15.98 19.69 -20.29
N ASP A 143 16.25 20.58 -21.25
CA ASP A 143 17.53 21.29 -21.36
C ASP A 143 17.67 22.49 -20.41
N VAL A 144 16.61 22.86 -19.68
CA VAL A 144 16.66 23.99 -18.73
C VAL A 144 17.41 23.56 -17.47
N PRO A 145 18.50 24.25 -17.09
CA PRO A 145 19.25 23.91 -15.88
C PRO A 145 18.34 23.94 -14.63
N ILE A 146 18.44 22.90 -13.80
CA ILE A 146 17.70 22.72 -12.53
C ILE A 146 16.20 22.45 -12.73
N ILE A 147 15.48 23.31 -13.44
CA ILE A 147 14.02 23.20 -13.64
C ILE A 147 13.68 22.03 -14.57
N GLY A 148 14.50 21.80 -15.60
CA GLY A 148 14.36 20.67 -16.52
C GLY A 148 14.36 19.35 -15.77
N GLY A 149 15.46 19.02 -15.08
CA GLY A 149 15.55 17.78 -14.29
C GLY A 149 14.43 17.62 -13.24
N ILE A 150 13.96 18.70 -12.61
CA ILE A 150 12.82 18.59 -11.67
C ILE A 150 11.51 18.28 -12.41
N TYR A 151 11.23 18.95 -13.52
CA TYR A 151 9.95 18.77 -14.21
C TYR A 151 9.94 17.52 -15.10
N SER A 152 11.00 17.28 -15.86
CA SER A 152 11.12 16.18 -16.82
C SER A 152 11.47 14.84 -16.17
N GLU A 153 12.33 14.82 -15.13
CA GLU A 153 12.75 13.57 -14.49
C GLU A 153 12.02 13.28 -13.16
N LEU A 154 11.73 14.30 -12.34
CA LEU A 154 11.13 14.07 -11.02
C LEU A 154 9.59 14.08 -11.05
N ILE A 155 8.96 14.97 -11.82
CA ILE A 155 7.50 15.13 -11.85
C ILE A 155 6.86 14.34 -13.00
N SER A 156 7.47 14.40 -14.19
CA SER A 156 7.07 13.63 -15.37
C SER A 156 7.68 12.23 -15.37
N GLY A 157 7.20 11.32 -16.22
CA GLY A 157 7.79 9.99 -16.39
C GLY A 157 7.35 8.96 -15.35
N HIS A 158 6.37 9.28 -14.51
CA HIS A 158 5.79 8.33 -13.57
C HIS A 158 4.64 7.53 -14.18
N TYR A 159 4.39 6.34 -13.62
CA TYR A 159 3.21 5.56 -13.95
C TYR A 159 1.94 6.24 -13.42
N LEU A 160 0.81 6.00 -14.10
CA LEU A 160 -0.51 6.52 -13.69
C LEU A 160 -0.79 6.34 -12.17
N LEU A 161 -0.45 5.17 -11.63
CA LEU A 161 -0.72 4.83 -10.23
C LEU A 161 0.07 5.69 -9.22
N VAL A 162 1.22 6.25 -9.60
CA VAL A 162 1.96 7.20 -8.75
C VAL A 162 1.12 8.46 -8.57
N TYR A 163 0.65 9.06 -9.68
CA TYR A 163 -0.20 10.24 -9.63
C TYR A 163 -1.52 9.96 -8.88
N LEU A 164 -2.11 8.78 -9.08
CA LEU A 164 -3.29 8.37 -8.32
C LEU A 164 -3.02 8.22 -6.83
N ALA A 165 -1.83 7.77 -6.40
CA ALA A 165 -1.49 7.68 -4.97
C ALA A 165 -1.46 9.07 -4.31
N PHE A 166 -0.83 10.04 -4.97
CA PHE A 166 -0.80 11.42 -4.47
C PHE A 166 -2.18 12.08 -4.52
N ALA A 167 -2.99 11.81 -5.56
CA ALA A 167 -4.37 12.28 -5.64
C ALA A 167 -5.29 11.60 -4.60
N ALA A 168 -5.00 10.36 -4.22
CA ALA A 168 -5.75 9.63 -3.20
C ALA A 168 -5.60 10.29 -1.81
N VAL A 169 -4.51 10.99 -1.52
CA VAL A 169 -4.29 11.66 -0.23
C VAL A 169 -5.34 12.77 0.05
N PRO A 170 -5.51 13.81 -0.79
CA PRO A 170 -6.56 14.81 -0.59
C PRO A 170 -7.96 14.21 -0.73
N LEU A 171 -8.15 13.21 -1.60
CA LEU A 171 -9.44 12.53 -1.74
C LEU A 171 -9.84 11.80 -0.45
N CYS A 172 -8.93 10.99 0.12
CA CYS A 172 -9.18 10.29 1.39
C CYS A 172 -9.34 11.26 2.55
N TRP A 173 -8.61 12.39 2.56
CA TRP A 173 -8.83 13.47 3.50
C TRP A 173 -10.24 14.05 3.39
N TYR A 174 -10.69 14.36 2.18
CA TYR A 174 -12.04 14.86 1.96
C TYR A 174 -13.09 13.84 2.41
N ILE A 175 -12.94 12.57 2.00
CA ILE A 175 -13.87 11.50 2.40
C ILE A 175 -13.92 11.35 3.93
N LEU A 176 -12.78 11.23 4.62
CA LEU A 176 -12.76 10.99 6.07
C LEU A 176 -13.17 12.20 6.92
N PHE A 177 -12.81 13.41 6.51
CA PHE A 177 -12.97 14.61 7.34
C PHE A 177 -14.10 15.55 6.89
N ARG A 178 -14.57 15.45 5.65
CA ARG A 178 -15.60 16.35 5.09
C ARG A 178 -16.90 15.67 4.69
N THR A 179 -17.00 14.34 4.73
CA THR A 179 -18.25 13.62 4.38
C THR A 179 -18.94 12.99 5.59
N ARG A 180 -20.25 12.71 5.44
CA ARG A 180 -21.06 11.97 6.43
C ARG A 180 -20.52 10.56 6.67
N PHE A 181 -20.04 9.90 5.61
CA PHE A 181 -19.43 8.58 5.73
C PHE A 181 -18.18 8.63 6.61
N GLY A 182 -17.27 9.57 6.35
CA GLY A 182 -16.06 9.74 7.15
C GLY A 182 -16.32 10.09 8.62
N LEU A 183 -17.34 10.90 8.90
CA LEU A 183 -17.78 11.17 10.27
C LEU A 183 -18.28 9.91 10.96
N ARG A 184 -19.09 9.08 10.29
CA ARG A 184 -19.56 7.79 10.83
C ARG A 184 -18.43 6.81 11.07
N VAL A 185 -17.50 6.66 10.13
CA VAL A 185 -16.33 5.79 10.28
C VAL A 185 -15.55 6.18 11.54
N ARG A 186 -15.20 7.46 11.68
CA ARG A 186 -14.47 7.94 12.86
C ARG A 186 -15.26 7.78 14.15
N ALA A 187 -16.56 8.08 14.15
CA ALA A 187 -17.40 7.90 15.32
C ALA A 187 -17.49 6.43 15.76
N VAL A 188 -17.57 5.50 14.81
CA VAL A 188 -17.58 4.05 15.08
C VAL A 188 -16.28 3.59 15.75
N GLY A 189 -15.12 4.11 15.32
CA GLY A 189 -13.84 3.78 15.97
C GLY A 189 -13.62 4.44 17.34
N GLU A 190 -14.38 5.48 17.67
CA GLU A 190 -14.28 6.19 18.95
C GLU A 190 -15.28 5.67 19.99
N ASN A 191 -16.54 5.43 19.61
CA ASN A 191 -17.57 4.86 20.47
C ASN A 191 -18.68 4.20 19.62
N PRO A 192 -18.58 2.88 19.32
CA PRO A 192 -19.57 2.19 18.49
C PRO A 192 -20.95 2.09 19.16
N HIS A 193 -21.02 1.99 20.49
CA HIS A 193 -22.30 1.95 21.22
C HIS A 193 -23.08 3.26 21.04
N ALA A 194 -22.41 4.41 21.16
CA ALA A 194 -23.05 5.70 20.90
C ALA A 194 -23.56 5.83 19.45
N VAL A 195 -22.85 5.26 18.47
CA VAL A 195 -23.28 5.26 17.08
C VAL A 195 -24.51 4.37 16.85
N ASP A 196 -24.57 3.20 17.48
CA ASP A 196 -25.70 2.27 17.34
C ASP A 196 -26.96 2.82 18.03
N THR A 197 -26.83 3.48 19.20
CA THR A 197 -27.96 4.16 19.87
C THR A 197 -28.52 5.31 19.03
N ALA A 198 -27.70 5.96 18.21
CA ALA A 198 -28.13 6.96 17.24
C ALA A 198 -28.76 6.35 15.96
N GLY A 199 -28.98 5.03 15.92
CA GLY A 199 -29.65 4.32 14.83
C GLY A 199 -28.77 4.02 13.62
N ILE A 200 -27.44 4.22 13.72
CA ILE A 200 -26.50 3.99 12.62
C ILE A 200 -25.87 2.60 12.77
N SER A 201 -25.98 1.77 11.72
CA SER A 201 -25.36 0.44 11.75
C SER A 201 -23.83 0.51 11.76
N VAL A 202 -23.26 0.12 12.91
CA VAL A 202 -21.81 -0.05 13.12
C VAL A 202 -21.23 -1.06 12.13
N ALA A 203 -21.87 -2.22 12.00
CA ALA A 203 -21.43 -3.29 11.11
C ALA A 203 -21.32 -2.82 9.64
N LYS A 204 -22.38 -2.21 9.10
CA LYS A 204 -22.35 -1.68 7.71
C LYS A 204 -21.23 -0.66 7.51
N THR A 205 -21.00 0.19 8.50
CA THR A 205 -19.93 1.21 8.44
C THR A 205 -18.54 0.58 8.41
N ARG A 206 -18.28 -0.45 9.25
CA ARG A 206 -17.03 -1.21 9.25
C ARG A 206 -16.82 -1.95 7.92
N TYR A 207 -17.84 -2.63 7.40
CA TYR A 207 -17.77 -3.30 6.10
C TYR A 207 -17.41 -2.35 4.94
N LEU A 208 -18.03 -1.17 4.89
CA LEU A 208 -17.71 -0.13 3.90
C LEU A 208 -16.30 0.43 4.08
N ALA A 209 -15.80 0.56 5.31
CA ALA A 209 -14.42 0.96 5.57
C ALA A 209 -13.43 -0.09 5.04
N LEU A 210 -13.71 -1.38 5.24
CA LEU A 210 -12.91 -2.46 4.66
C LEU A 210 -13.05 -2.57 3.13
N LEU A 211 -14.17 -2.17 2.55
CA LEU A 211 -14.31 -2.07 1.09
C LEU A 211 -13.33 -1.03 0.53
N MET A 212 -13.29 0.17 1.12
CA MET A 212 -12.32 1.22 0.74
C MET A 212 -10.89 0.76 0.94
N THR A 213 -10.63 0.00 2.01
CA THR A 213 -9.34 -0.62 2.28
C THR A 213 -8.93 -1.55 1.13
N GLY A 214 -9.83 -2.45 0.72
CA GLY A 214 -9.57 -3.39 -0.38
C GLY A 214 -9.25 -2.68 -1.70
N ILE A 215 -9.99 -1.62 -2.03
CA ILE A 215 -9.76 -0.82 -3.23
C ILE A 215 -8.37 -0.18 -3.22
N LEU A 216 -8.03 0.51 -2.12
CA LEU A 216 -6.74 1.22 -2.00
C LEU A 216 -5.55 0.26 -2.00
N VAL A 217 -5.61 -0.84 -1.24
CA VAL A 217 -4.57 -1.88 -1.28
C VAL A 217 -4.47 -2.55 -2.64
N GLY A 218 -5.60 -2.67 -3.35
CA GLY A 218 -5.63 -3.18 -4.72
C GLY A 218 -4.70 -2.40 -5.66
N PHE A 219 -4.74 -1.06 -5.57
CA PHE A 219 -3.81 -0.22 -6.31
C PHE A 219 -2.35 -0.47 -5.91
N ALA A 220 -2.05 -0.67 -4.63
CA ALA A 220 -0.69 -0.95 -4.16
C ALA A 220 -0.12 -2.26 -4.76
N GLY A 221 -0.90 -3.34 -4.78
CA GLY A 221 -0.45 -4.62 -5.34
C GLY A 221 -0.25 -4.56 -6.85
N VAL A 222 -1.24 -4.01 -7.58
CA VAL A 222 -1.16 -3.81 -9.04
C VAL A 222 0.02 -2.92 -9.41
N TYR A 223 0.32 -1.89 -8.61
CA TYR A 223 1.48 -1.04 -8.84
C TYR A 223 2.79 -1.85 -8.82
N LEU A 224 2.97 -2.74 -7.84
CA LEU A 224 4.18 -3.54 -7.72
C LEU A 224 4.38 -4.48 -8.91
N SER A 225 3.34 -5.22 -9.31
CA SER A 225 3.49 -6.28 -10.32
C SER A 225 3.25 -5.81 -11.75
N VAL A 226 2.25 -4.94 -11.97
CA VAL A 226 1.86 -4.50 -13.32
C VAL A 226 2.58 -3.21 -13.73
N ALA A 227 2.83 -2.28 -12.81
CA ALA A 227 3.50 -1.02 -13.16
C ALA A 227 5.02 -1.11 -13.04
N VAL A 228 5.57 -1.56 -11.91
CA VAL A 228 7.01 -1.50 -11.64
C VAL A 228 7.75 -2.72 -12.21
N THR A 229 7.39 -3.91 -11.75
CA THR A 229 8.15 -5.16 -12.04
C THR A 229 7.80 -5.77 -13.39
N ALA A 230 6.60 -5.48 -13.91
CA ALA A 230 6.04 -6.10 -15.13
C ALA A 230 5.95 -7.63 -15.05
N GLN A 231 5.80 -8.16 -13.83
CA GLN A 231 5.70 -9.58 -13.48
C GLN A 231 5.29 -9.67 -12.01
N PHE A 232 4.71 -10.79 -11.58
CA PHE A 232 4.58 -11.15 -10.17
C PHE A 232 5.68 -12.13 -9.77
N SER A 233 6.19 -11.95 -8.55
CA SER A 233 7.11 -12.87 -7.88
C SER A 233 6.63 -13.17 -6.46
N PRO A 234 6.82 -14.41 -5.97
CA PRO A 234 6.46 -14.77 -4.61
C PRO A 234 7.06 -13.81 -3.58
N ASN A 235 6.26 -13.40 -2.60
CA ASN A 235 6.65 -12.48 -1.52
C ASN A 235 7.13 -11.08 -1.99
N MET A 236 6.79 -10.62 -3.20
CA MET A 236 7.18 -9.29 -3.68
C MET A 236 6.61 -8.10 -2.88
N SER A 237 5.57 -8.33 -2.07
CA SER A 237 5.08 -7.34 -1.11
C SER A 237 6.17 -6.99 -0.08
N ALA A 238 7.03 -7.95 0.27
CA ALA A 238 8.25 -7.78 1.04
C ALA A 238 8.09 -6.90 2.29
N GLY A 239 7.01 -7.08 3.06
CA GLY A 239 6.75 -6.34 4.29
C GLY A 239 6.21 -4.91 4.10
N LYS A 240 5.94 -4.48 2.87
CA LYS A 240 5.40 -3.13 2.56
C LYS A 240 4.06 -2.86 3.23
N GLY A 241 3.23 -3.89 3.47
CA GLY A 241 1.99 -3.75 4.22
C GLY A 241 2.23 -3.42 5.68
N TYR A 242 3.22 -4.05 6.31
CA TYR A 242 3.61 -3.75 7.70
C TYR A 242 4.29 -2.38 7.80
N MET A 243 5.14 -2.03 6.84
CA MET A 243 5.79 -0.72 6.76
C MET A 243 4.76 0.40 6.59
N ALA A 244 3.73 0.19 5.78
CA ALA A 244 2.62 1.13 5.62
C ALA A 244 1.79 1.31 6.90
N LEU A 245 1.58 0.23 7.67
CA LEU A 245 0.92 0.30 8.98
C LEU A 245 1.78 1.09 9.98
N ALA A 246 3.11 0.88 10.00
CA ALA A 246 4.01 1.71 10.78
C ALA A 246 3.91 3.19 10.37
N ALA A 247 3.94 3.48 9.06
CA ALA A 247 3.79 4.84 8.53
C ALA A 247 2.45 5.49 8.92
N LEU A 248 1.37 4.72 8.99
CA LEU A 248 0.07 5.18 9.47
C LEU A 248 0.10 5.59 10.95
N ILE A 249 0.75 4.78 11.80
CA ILE A 249 0.94 5.06 13.23
C ILE A 249 1.78 6.33 13.42
N PHE A 250 2.94 6.42 12.75
CA PHE A 250 3.76 7.65 12.72
C PHE A 250 2.96 8.87 12.24
N GLY A 251 2.14 8.65 11.21
CA GLY A 251 1.26 9.64 10.62
C GLY A 251 0.04 10.01 11.48
N LYS A 252 -0.12 9.43 12.68
CA LYS A 252 -1.23 9.69 13.61
C LYS A 252 -2.61 9.61 12.95
N TRP A 253 -2.81 8.63 12.06
CA TRP A 253 -4.07 8.41 11.34
C TRP A 253 -4.61 9.66 10.63
N ARG A 254 -3.72 10.47 10.03
CA ARG A 254 -4.07 11.65 9.21
C ARG A 254 -3.44 11.51 7.81
N PRO A 255 -4.19 11.72 6.70
CA PRO A 255 -3.71 11.43 5.34
C PRO A 255 -2.40 12.12 4.97
N ARG A 256 -2.29 13.41 5.26
CA ARG A 256 -1.10 14.21 4.92
C ARG A 256 0.17 13.72 5.64
N THR A 257 0.08 13.46 6.95
CA THR A 257 1.22 13.02 7.75
C THR A 257 1.56 11.55 7.51
N ALA A 258 0.57 10.71 7.20
CA ALA A 258 0.81 9.35 6.72
C ALA A 258 1.59 9.37 5.39
N MET A 259 1.20 10.22 4.43
CA MET A 259 1.96 10.40 3.18
C MET A 259 3.40 10.84 3.44
N GLN A 260 3.63 11.78 4.35
CA GLN A 260 4.99 12.23 4.71
C GLN A 260 5.82 11.10 5.32
N ALA A 261 5.23 10.26 6.18
CA ALA A 261 5.89 9.07 6.71
C ALA A 261 6.21 8.07 5.59
N CYS A 262 5.28 7.81 4.67
CA CYS A 262 5.52 6.94 3.51
C CYS A 262 6.62 7.47 2.58
N LEU A 263 6.71 8.79 2.38
CA LEU A 263 7.81 9.42 1.63
C LEU A 263 9.15 9.24 2.33
N LEU A 264 9.20 9.35 3.65
CA LEU A 264 10.40 9.04 4.43
C LEU A 264 10.81 7.58 4.25
N PHE A 265 9.88 6.63 4.37
CA PHE A 265 10.17 5.22 4.15
C PHE A 265 10.63 4.93 2.73
N GLY A 266 9.97 5.51 1.71
CA GLY A 266 10.37 5.38 0.32
C GLY A 266 11.76 5.97 0.05
N LEU A 267 12.13 7.05 0.74
CA LEU A 267 13.47 7.65 0.65
C LEU A 267 14.53 6.72 1.23
N LEU A 268 14.24 6.13 2.40
CA LEU A 268 15.14 5.17 3.02
C LEU A 268 15.32 3.91 2.18
N GLU A 269 14.24 3.43 1.56
CA GLU A 269 14.29 2.30 0.61
C GLU A 269 15.11 2.67 -0.64
N ALA A 270 14.93 3.88 -1.19
CA ALA A 270 15.71 4.38 -2.33
C ALA A 270 17.22 4.50 -2.01
N ILE A 271 17.56 5.01 -0.82
CA ILE A 271 18.94 5.10 -0.35
C ILE A 271 19.51 3.69 -0.14
N ALA A 272 18.77 2.80 0.52
CA ALA A 272 19.18 1.42 0.76
C ALA A 272 19.51 0.70 -0.55
N ILE A 273 18.59 0.73 -1.52
CA ILE A 273 18.79 0.13 -2.86
C ILE A 273 20.05 0.69 -3.53
N ARG A 274 20.27 2.01 -3.47
CA ARG A 274 21.43 2.64 -4.10
C ARG A 274 22.76 2.37 -3.38
N SER A 275 22.69 2.03 -2.09
CA SER A 275 23.85 1.66 -1.28
C SER A 275 24.17 0.16 -1.30
N GLN A 276 23.40 -0.66 -2.03
CA GLN A 276 23.73 -2.08 -2.21
C GLN A 276 25.09 -2.21 -2.90
N GLY A 277 26.00 -3.02 -2.32
CA GLY A 277 27.37 -3.17 -2.82
C GLY A 277 28.29 -1.99 -2.50
N ALA A 278 27.88 -1.05 -1.63
CA ALA A 278 28.76 0.01 -1.16
C ALA A 278 29.85 -0.58 -0.25
N VAL A 279 31.10 -0.20 -0.52
CA VAL A 279 32.25 -0.52 0.32
C VAL A 279 32.34 0.54 1.41
N PHE A 280 32.16 0.14 2.67
CA PHE A 280 32.33 1.02 3.81
C PHE A 280 33.60 0.63 4.57
N LEU A 281 34.54 1.58 4.72
CA LEU A 281 35.81 1.35 5.42
C LEU A 281 36.61 0.12 4.88
N GLY A 282 36.55 -0.14 3.58
CA GLY A 282 37.26 -1.25 2.94
C GLY A 282 36.59 -2.62 3.07
N VAL A 283 35.40 -2.70 3.68
CA VAL A 283 34.60 -3.93 3.79
C VAL A 283 33.33 -3.76 2.97
N GLU A 284 33.02 -4.75 2.11
CA GLU A 284 31.74 -4.82 1.42
C GLU A 284 30.64 -5.06 2.44
N VAL A 285 29.66 -4.15 2.50
CA VAL A 285 28.54 -4.31 3.41
C VAL A 285 27.60 -5.38 2.86
N PRO A 286 27.25 -6.43 3.64
CA PRO A 286 26.30 -7.45 3.21
C PRO A 286 24.96 -6.83 2.80
N VAL A 287 24.42 -7.26 1.66
CA VAL A 287 23.16 -6.73 1.11
C VAL A 287 22.01 -6.87 2.11
N GLN A 288 21.98 -7.95 2.90
CA GLN A 288 20.97 -8.18 3.94
C GLN A 288 20.99 -7.09 5.02
N LEU A 289 22.17 -6.55 5.35
CA LEU A 289 22.32 -5.49 6.35
C LEU A 289 21.84 -4.15 5.78
N VAL A 290 22.09 -3.91 4.50
CA VAL A 290 21.55 -2.75 3.77
C VAL A 290 20.02 -2.83 3.69
N GLU A 291 19.46 -3.98 3.35
CA GLU A 291 18.01 -4.23 3.30
C GLU A 291 17.33 -4.15 4.66
N ALA A 292 18.05 -4.44 5.75
CA ALA A 292 17.55 -4.26 7.11
C ALA A 292 17.44 -2.77 7.52
N THR A 293 18.15 -1.86 6.85
CA THR A 293 18.24 -0.44 7.23
C THR A 293 16.89 0.25 7.39
N PRO A 294 15.92 0.14 6.46
CA PRO A 294 14.61 0.77 6.61
C PRO A 294 13.89 0.28 7.88
N TYR A 295 13.98 -1.02 8.19
CA TYR A 295 13.34 -1.63 9.36
C TYR A 295 14.02 -1.23 10.68
N ILE A 296 15.36 -1.26 10.72
CA ILE A 296 16.12 -0.82 11.90
C ILE A 296 15.81 0.64 12.20
N LEU A 297 15.80 1.49 11.17
CA LEU A 297 15.47 2.90 11.34
C LEU A 297 14.01 3.10 11.75
N THR A 298 13.09 2.26 11.25
CA THR A 298 11.69 2.22 11.71
C THR A 298 11.63 2.03 13.22
N VAL A 299 12.33 1.03 13.75
CA VAL A 299 12.39 0.73 15.19
C VAL A 299 12.98 1.90 15.98
N VAL A 300 14.08 2.49 15.52
CA VAL A 300 14.73 3.64 16.18
C VAL A 300 13.81 4.86 16.19
N LEU A 301 13.15 5.16 15.08
CA LEU A 301 12.21 6.28 15.00
C LEU A 301 10.98 6.07 15.87
N LEU A 302 10.42 4.84 15.89
CA LEU A 302 9.27 4.48 16.71
C LEU A 302 9.60 4.55 18.20
N GLY A 303 10.72 3.95 18.61
CA GLY A 303 11.14 3.87 20.00
C GLY A 303 11.71 5.17 20.55
N GLY A 304 12.37 5.98 19.72
CA GLY A 304 13.13 7.16 20.17
C GLY A 304 12.42 8.50 20.02
N PHE A 305 11.56 8.68 19.01
CA PHE A 305 11.12 10.02 18.59
C PHE A 305 9.59 10.20 18.46
N ILE A 306 8.79 9.15 18.66
CA ILE A 306 7.33 9.30 18.65
C ILE A 306 6.86 9.87 19.99
N GLY A 307 6.51 11.16 20.00
CA GLY A 307 5.64 11.73 21.05
C GLY A 307 4.25 11.09 21.01
N ARG A 308 3.48 11.16 22.11
CA ARG A 308 2.15 10.50 22.29
C ARG A 308 1.32 10.41 21.00
N SER A 309 1.15 9.19 20.48
CA SER A 309 0.21 8.86 19.41
C SER A 309 -1.13 8.44 20.03
N VAL A 310 -2.22 9.11 19.65
CA VAL A 310 -3.57 8.74 20.10
C VAL A 310 -4.22 7.93 19.00
N ALA A 311 -4.26 6.61 19.18
CA ALA A 311 -5.01 5.70 18.32
C ALA A 311 -6.53 5.86 18.57
N PRO A 312 -7.39 5.44 17.63
CA PRO A 312 -8.83 5.32 17.88
C PRO A 312 -9.09 4.47 19.13
N LYS A 313 -10.02 4.91 19.99
CA LYS A 313 -10.19 4.31 21.33
C LYS A 313 -10.54 2.81 21.30
N VAL A 314 -11.35 2.39 20.35
CA VAL A 314 -11.90 1.03 20.25
C VAL A 314 -11.15 0.22 19.19
N ILE A 315 -9.90 0.60 18.88
CA ILE A 315 -9.10 -0.10 17.90
C ILE A 315 -8.78 -1.51 18.39
N GLY A 316 -9.14 -2.53 17.62
CA GLY A 316 -8.85 -3.92 17.99
C GLY A 316 -9.93 -4.60 18.82
N GLU A 317 -10.95 -3.88 19.29
CA GLU A 317 -12.00 -4.44 20.15
C GLU A 317 -13.21 -4.93 19.31
N PRO A 318 -13.60 -6.22 19.41
CA PRO A 318 -14.81 -6.72 18.78
C PRO A 318 -16.06 -6.00 19.30
N TYR A 319 -17.01 -5.71 18.41
CA TYR A 319 -18.25 -5.02 18.78
C TYR A 319 -19.42 -6.00 18.81
N VAL A 320 -19.97 -6.24 20.00
CA VAL A 320 -21.19 -7.02 20.18
C VAL A 320 -22.37 -6.08 20.36
N LYS A 321 -23.36 -6.18 19.49
CA LYS A 321 -24.62 -5.42 19.63
C LYS A 321 -25.39 -5.93 20.85
N GLU A 322 -25.70 -5.04 21.78
CA GLU A 322 -26.62 -5.36 22.87
C GLU A 322 -27.99 -5.72 22.27
N ARG A 323 -28.48 -6.91 22.59
CA ARG A 323 -29.82 -7.35 22.18
C ARG A 323 -30.82 -6.54 22.99
N SER A 324 -31.49 -5.59 22.34
CA SER A 324 -32.74 -4.97 22.82
C SER A 324 -33.90 -5.94 22.74
#